data_AF-A0A835UBG5-F1
#
_entry.id   AF-A0A835UBG5-F1
#
_cell.length_a   1.000
_cell.length_b   1.000
_cell.length_c   1.000
_cell.angle_alpha   90.00
_cell.angle_beta   90.00
_cell.angle_gamma   90.00
#
_symmetry.space_group_name_H-M   'P 1'
#
loop_
_entity.id
_entity.type
_entity.pdbx_description
1 polymer ?
#
loop_
_entity_poly.entity_id
_entity_poly.type
_entity_poly.pdbx_seq_one_letter_code
_entity_poly.pdbx_strand_id
1 'polypeptide(L)'
;MEPKGQHNSKPSDLSYKPLKYLSIERPPPSLPTRRTANYPPSLWDDFYIQSLQNNSLDEAQVDLWEKLKEEIKQLIGKQENMKGQLEFIDALSQLGVSYHFKER
;
A
#
# COMPACT_ATOMS: atom_id res chain seq x y z
N MET A 1 -84.65 -5.68 10.63
CA MET A 1 -83.80 -6.85 10.92
C MET A 1 -82.43 -6.58 10.33
N GLU A 2 -81.43 -6.29 11.17
CA GLU A 2 -80.03 -6.47 10.76
C GLU A 2 -79.79 -7.97 10.48
N PRO A 3 -78.86 -8.29 9.58
CA PRO A 3 -77.55 -8.70 10.12
C PRO A 3 -76.35 -7.90 9.59
N LYS A 4 -75.33 -7.96 10.45
CA LYS A 4 -74.00 -7.36 10.45
C LYS A 4 -73.02 -8.02 9.47
N GLY A 5 -71.92 -7.29 9.21
CA GLY A 5 -70.60 -7.84 8.85
C GLY A 5 -70.22 -7.61 7.38
N GLN A 6 -69.44 -6.57 7.07
CA GLN A 6 -67.98 -6.64 6.84
C GLN A 6 -67.60 -7.54 5.65
N HIS A 7 -66.77 -7.17 4.68
CA HIS A 7 -65.86 -6.07 4.42
C HIS A 7 -65.66 -6.14 2.88
N ASN A 8 -65.55 -5.03 2.17
CA ASN A 8 -64.60 -4.87 1.06
C ASN A 8 -64.67 -3.45 0.51
N SER A 9 -63.75 -2.66 1.03
CA SER A 9 -63.43 -1.31 0.61
C SER A 9 -62.90 -1.35 -0.83
N LYS A 10 -63.61 -0.78 -1.79
CA LYS A 10 -62.99 -0.26 -3.02
C LYS A 10 -62.81 1.25 -2.83
N PRO A 11 -61.62 1.75 -2.50
CA PRO A 11 -61.41 3.18 -2.55
C PRO A 11 -61.34 3.61 -4.01
N SER A 12 -62.36 4.39 -4.40
CA SER A 12 -62.28 5.64 -5.16
C SER A 12 -61.20 5.76 -6.23
N ASP A 13 -61.68 5.94 -7.46
CA ASP A 13 -60.98 6.38 -8.67
C ASP A 13 -60.15 7.65 -8.43
N LEU A 14 -58.95 7.46 -7.89
CA LEU A 14 -57.90 8.46 -7.93
C LEU A 14 -57.30 8.37 -9.33
N SER A 15 -57.74 9.28 -10.19
CA SER A 15 -57.10 9.54 -11.49
C SER A 15 -55.65 9.96 -11.24
N TYR A 16 -54.77 8.98 -11.19
CA TYR A 16 -53.33 9.18 -11.12
C TYR A 16 -52.89 9.80 -12.44
N LYS A 17 -52.69 11.12 -12.45
CA LYS A 17 -51.98 11.76 -13.57
C LYS A 17 -50.52 11.33 -13.47
N PRO A 18 -49.99 10.62 -14.48
CA PRO A 18 -48.62 10.16 -14.42
C PRO A 18 -47.71 11.38 -14.32
N LEU A 19 -46.81 11.27 -13.37
CA LEU A 19 -45.88 12.31 -13.05
C LEU A 19 -44.93 12.51 -14.23
N LYS A 20 -44.90 13.74 -14.78
CA LYS A 20 -44.10 14.11 -15.97
C LYS A 20 -42.57 14.07 -15.75
N TYR A 21 -42.09 13.36 -14.73
CA TYR A 21 -40.68 13.32 -14.36
C TYR A 21 -39.95 12.02 -14.72
N LEU A 22 -40.57 11.10 -15.46
CA LEU A 22 -39.92 9.84 -15.85
C LEU A 22 -39.91 9.53 -17.35
N SER A 23 -40.31 10.49 -18.20
CA SER A 23 -40.02 10.43 -19.64
C SER A 23 -38.91 11.42 -19.98
N ILE A 24 -37.73 11.19 -19.38
CA ILE A 24 -36.51 11.60 -20.06
C ILE A 24 -36.30 10.51 -21.10
N GLU A 25 -36.68 10.76 -22.36
CA GLU A 25 -35.93 10.15 -23.47
C GLU A 25 -34.48 10.56 -23.20
N ARG A 26 -33.73 9.70 -22.52
CA ARG A 26 -32.31 9.94 -22.30
C ARG A 26 -31.74 9.99 -23.71
N PRO A 27 -31.18 11.12 -24.19
CA PRO A 27 -30.20 11.00 -25.25
C PRO A 27 -29.21 9.92 -24.77
N PRO A 28 -28.82 8.97 -25.64
CA PRO A 28 -28.00 7.83 -25.23
C PRO A 28 -26.91 8.39 -24.32
N PRO A 29 -26.76 7.91 -23.07
CA PRO A 29 -25.97 8.60 -22.08
C PRO A 29 -24.63 8.89 -22.71
N SER A 30 -24.37 10.16 -23.03
CA SER A 30 -23.06 10.57 -23.51
C SER A 30 -22.18 10.24 -22.32
N LEU A 31 -21.43 9.14 -22.43
CA LEU A 31 -20.60 8.65 -21.34
C LEU A 31 -19.78 9.86 -20.89
N PRO A 32 -19.93 10.33 -19.64
CA PRO A 32 -19.18 11.50 -19.20
C PRO A 32 -17.71 11.19 -19.46
N THR A 33 -17.08 11.97 -20.34
CA THR A 33 -15.71 11.72 -20.75
C THR A 33 -14.84 11.82 -19.50
N ARG A 34 -14.26 10.69 -19.08
CA ARG A 34 -13.39 10.64 -17.91
C ARG A 34 -12.21 11.57 -18.16
N ARG A 35 -12.01 12.56 -17.28
CA ARG A 35 -10.81 13.41 -17.33
C ARG A 35 -9.58 12.53 -17.07
N THR A 36 -8.54 12.65 -17.89
CA THR A 36 -7.26 11.98 -17.65
C THR A 36 -6.42 12.84 -16.71
N ALA A 37 -5.76 12.20 -15.74
CA ALA A 37 -4.86 12.90 -14.81
C ALA A 37 -3.46 13.15 -15.40
N ASN A 38 -3.15 12.55 -16.56
CA ASN A 38 -1.87 12.67 -17.26
C ASN A 38 -0.64 12.41 -16.37
N TYR A 39 -0.72 11.40 -15.49
CA TYR A 39 0.43 10.96 -14.72
C TYR A 39 1.50 10.35 -15.63
N PRO A 40 2.79 10.62 -15.37
CA PRO A 40 3.87 9.94 -16.09
C PRO A 40 3.85 8.44 -15.77
N PRO A 41 4.36 7.60 -16.70
CA PRO A 41 4.51 6.18 -16.45
C PRO A 41 5.49 5.91 -15.29
N SER A 42 5.49 4.68 -14.77
CA SER A 42 6.49 4.27 -13.79
C SER A 42 7.90 4.40 -14.35
N LEU A 43 8.85 4.78 -13.49
CA LEU A 43 10.27 4.82 -13.85
C LEU A 43 10.81 3.41 -14.13
N TRP A 44 10.23 2.40 -13.49
CA TRP A 44 10.62 1.01 -13.59
C TRP A 44 9.51 0.25 -14.30
N ASP A 45 9.85 -0.36 -15.44
CA ASP A 45 8.92 -1.22 -16.17
C ASP A 45 8.96 -2.65 -15.61
N ASP A 46 7.96 -3.45 -15.98
CA ASP A 46 7.80 -4.80 -15.47
C ASP A 46 8.96 -5.72 -15.88
N PHE A 47 9.54 -5.51 -17.06
CA PHE A 47 10.67 -6.31 -17.54
C PHE A 47 11.94 -6.01 -16.76
N TYR A 48 12.19 -4.73 -16.48
CA TYR A 48 13.29 -4.27 -15.66
C TYR A 48 13.19 -4.87 -14.26
N ILE A 49 12.02 -4.75 -13.61
CA ILE A 49 11.80 -5.31 -12.27
C ILE A 49 12.02 -6.84 -12.26
N GLN A 50 11.50 -7.56 -13.27
CA GLN A 50 11.68 -9.01 -13.40
C GLN A 50 13.13 -9.42 -13.72
N SER A 51 13.91 -8.55 -14.37
CA SER A 51 15.31 -8.80 -14.69
C SER A 51 16.26 -8.61 -13.51
N LEU A 52 15.80 -8.00 -12.41
CA LEU A 52 16.63 -7.79 -11.22
C LEU A 52 17.03 -9.14 -10.62
N GLN A 53 18.32 -9.44 -10.69
CA GLN A 53 18.89 -10.63 -10.09
C GLN A 53 19.26 -10.33 -8.64
N ASN A 54 18.74 -11.13 -7.71
CA ASN A 54 19.25 -11.17 -6.35
C ASN A 54 20.51 -12.03 -6.35
N ASN A 55 21.65 -11.42 -6.71
CA ASN A 55 22.93 -12.10 -6.66
C ASN A 55 23.19 -12.48 -5.20
N SER A 56 23.06 -13.77 -4.88
CA SER A 56 23.54 -14.32 -3.62
C SER A 56 25.05 -14.12 -3.57
N LEU A 57 25.54 -13.71 -2.40
CA LEU A 57 26.98 -13.59 -2.17
C LEU A 57 27.65 -14.93 -2.49
N ASP A 58 28.75 -14.88 -3.24
CA ASP A 58 29.59 -16.06 -3.46
C ASP A 58 30.28 -16.47 -2.14
N GLU A 59 30.76 -17.71 -2.04
CA GLU A 59 31.37 -18.25 -0.79
C GLU A 59 32.51 -17.34 -0.28
N ALA A 60 33.37 -16.87 -1.19
CA ALA A 60 34.44 -15.92 -0.87
C ALA A 60 33.93 -14.56 -0.36
N GLN A 61 32.75 -14.12 -0.82
CA GLN A 61 32.13 -12.87 -0.35
C GLN A 61 31.50 -13.06 1.03
N VAL A 62 30.91 -14.23 1.30
CA VAL A 62 30.39 -14.59 2.62
C VAL A 62 31.52 -14.62 3.65
N ASP A 63 32.63 -15.30 3.34
CA ASP A 63 33.81 -15.37 4.22
C ASP A 63 34.37 -13.98 4.55
N LEU A 64 34.47 -13.11 3.54
CA LEU A 64 34.90 -11.73 3.73
C LEU A 64 33.93 -10.97 4.64
N TRP A 65 32.62 -11.19 4.46
CA TRP A 65 31.59 -10.55 5.27
C TRP A 65 31.66 -10.97 6.74
N GLU A 66 31.85 -12.26 6.99
CA GLU A 66 32.00 -12.79 8.35
C GLU A 66 33.25 -12.28 9.03
N LYS A 67 34.38 -12.27 8.31
CA LYS A 67 35.65 -11.72 8.81
C LYS A 67 35.49 -10.24 9.18
N LEU A 68 34.92 -9.43 8.29
CA LEU A 68 34.71 -8.00 8.53
C LEU A 68 33.78 -7.76 9.73
N LYS A 69 32.73 -8.57 9.86
CA LYS A 69 31.81 -8.50 11.00
C LYS A 69 32.53 -8.76 12.32
N GLU A 70 33.45 -9.72 12.35
CA GLU A 70 34.22 -10.03 13.55
C GLU A 70 35.24 -8.93 13.89
N GLU A 71 35.92 -8.38 12.88
CA GLU A 71 36.80 -7.21 13.06
C GLU A 71 36.05 -6.01 13.67
N ILE A 72 34.83 -5.73 13.19
CA ILE A 72 33.99 -4.66 13.73
C ILE A 72 33.61 -4.92 15.20
N LYS A 73 33.24 -6.15 15.57
CA LYS A 73 32.95 -6.48 16.98
C LYS A 73 34.17 -6.28 17.87
N GLN A 74 35.35 -6.67 17.40
CA GLN A 74 36.59 -6.44 18.15
C GLN A 74 36.89 -4.95 18.31
N LEU A 75 36.64 -4.12 17.28
CA LEU A 75 36.79 -2.67 17.36
C LEU A 75 35.84 -2.06 18.39
N ILE A 76 34.58 -2.52 18.45
CA ILE A 76 33.62 -2.09 19.47
C ILE A 76 34.13 -2.43 20.87
N GLY A 77 34.61 -3.67 21.07
CA GLY A 77 35.09 -4.13 22.38
C GLY A 77 36.42 -3.48 22.83
N LYS A 78 37.28 -3.07 21.89
CA LYS A 78 38.57 -2.42 22.18
C LYS A 78 38.45 -0.91 22.43
N GLN A 79 37.32 -0.29 22.09
CA GLN A 79 37.14 1.15 22.24
C GLN A 79 36.84 1.49 23.70
N GLU A 80 37.88 1.86 24.46
CA GLU A 80 37.76 2.24 25.88
C GLU A 80 37.18 3.65 26.08
N ASN A 81 37.24 4.50 25.04
CA ASN A 81 36.75 5.87 25.11
C ASN A 81 35.25 5.93 24.75
N MET A 82 34.42 6.35 25.71
CA MET A 82 32.97 6.55 25.53
C MET A 82 32.64 7.45 24.33
N LYS A 83 33.42 8.51 24.08
CA LYS A 83 33.22 9.39 22.91
C LYS A 83 33.44 8.64 21.60
N GLY A 84 34.55 7.91 21.51
CA GLY A 84 34.88 7.13 20.31
C GLY A 84 33.91 5.98 20.07
N GLN A 85 33.35 5.41 21.14
CA GLN A 85 32.31 4.38 21.03
C GLN A 85 31.02 4.95 20.46
N LEU A 86 30.60 6.13 20.91
CA LEU A 86 29.40 6.80 20.41
C LEU A 86 29.53 7.19 18.93
N GLU A 87 30.68 7.76 18.54
CA GLU A 87 30.98 8.09 17.14
C GLU A 87 30.98 6.84 16.25
N PHE A 88 31.46 5.71 16.77
CA PHE A 88 31.44 4.43 16.05
C PHE A 88 30.02 3.90 15.84
N ILE A 89 29.18 3.95 16.87
CA ILE A 89 27.77 3.53 16.78
C ILE A 89 27.00 4.43 15.80
N ASP A 90 27.25 5.73 15.83
CA ASP A 90 26.65 6.67 14.88
C ASP A 90 27.05 6.35 13.43
N ALA A 91 28.35 6.07 13.19
CA ALA A 91 28.83 5.66 11.87
C ALA A 91 28.17 4.36 11.37
N LEU A 92 28.02 3.34 12.23
CA LEU A 92 27.32 2.09 11.86
C LEU A 92 25.84 2.31 11.54
N SER A 93 25.21 3.26 12.25
CA SER A 93 23.81 3.60 12.05
C SER A 93 23.59 4.36 10.74
N GLN A 94 24.47 5.30 10.40
CA GLN A 94 24.44 6.02 9.13
C GLN A 94 24.74 5.11 7.94
N LEU A 95 25.60 4.11 8.13
CA LEU A 95 25.87 3.09 7.11
C LEU A 95 24.69 2.09 6.95
N GLY A 96 23.71 2.11 7.87
CA GLY A 96 22.55 1.22 7.83
C GLY A 96 22.85 -0.23 8.19
N VAL A 97 24.01 -0.51 8.79
CA VAL A 97 24.46 -1.87 9.16
C VAL A 97 24.34 -2.16 10.66
N SER A 98 23.90 -1.18 11.46
CA SER A 98 23.77 -1.30 12.92
C SER A 98 22.91 -2.50 13.35
N TYR A 99 21.95 -2.93 12.54
CA TYR A 99 21.09 -4.08 12.82
C TYR A 99 21.86 -5.41 12.97
N HIS A 100 23.06 -5.53 12.38
CA HIS A 100 23.89 -6.72 12.50
C HIS A 100 24.56 -6.89 13.87
N PHE A 101 24.58 -5.82 14.68
CA PHE A 101 25.27 -5.74 15.97
C PHE A 101 24.30 -5.57 17.14
N LYS A 102 22.99 -5.62 16.88
CA LYS A 102 21.98 -5.65 17.94
C LYS A 102 22.01 -7.01 18.63
N GLU A 103 22.13 -7.00 19.96
CA GLU A 103 21.99 -8.21 20.78
C GLU A 103 20.58 -8.79 20.60
N ARG A 104 20.49 -10.13 20.53
CA ARG A 104 19.24 -10.88 20.53
C ARG A 104 18.97 -11.44 21.92
#